data_AF-A0A5J4RL95-F1
#
_entry.id   AF-A0A5J4RL95-F1
#
_cell.length_a   1.000
_cell.length_b   1.000
_cell.length_c   1.000
_cell.angle_alpha   90.00
_cell.angle_beta   90.00
_cell.angle_gamma   90.00
#
_symmetry.space_group_name_H-M   'P 1'
#
loop_
_entity.id
_entity.type
_entity.pdbx_description
1 polymer ?
#
loop_
_entity_poly.entity_id
_entity_poly.type
_entity_poly.pdbx_seq_one_letter_code
_entity_poly.pdbx_strand_id
1 'polypeptide(L)'
;MKLKIIIDKALERQVLLELWDYDTIGDNDQIENARIQISEFRNRKKKIGIDFRGVGKLYGQKVGKFSTEVLYQNYGEKQLTDKLIIQEQKSQ
;
A
#
# COMPACT_ATOMS: atom_id res chain seq x y z
N MET A 1 -0.85 -18.78 1.27
CA MET A 1 -0.43 -17.38 1.02
C MET A 1 -1.50 -16.34 1.37
N LYS A 2 -1.17 -15.38 2.24
CA LYS A 2 -2.03 -14.26 2.67
C LYS A 2 -1.22 -12.95 2.67
N LEU A 3 -1.82 -11.87 2.17
CA LEU A 3 -1.25 -10.52 2.22
C LEU A 3 -1.79 -9.78 3.45
N LYS A 4 -0.89 -9.21 4.25
CA LYS A 4 -1.23 -8.35 5.39
C LYS A 4 -0.77 -6.92 5.11
N ILE A 5 -1.64 -5.96 5.41
CA ILE A 5 -1.38 -4.53 5.20
C ILE A 5 -1.44 -3.84 6.56
N ILE A 6 -0.37 -3.13 6.91
CA ILE A 6 -0.25 -2.41 8.19
C ILE A 6 0.04 -0.95 7.87
N ILE A 7 -0.71 -0.03 8.48
CA ILE A 7 -0.53 1.41 8.33
C ILE A 7 0.20 1.92 9.57
N ASP A 8 1.40 2.44 9.39
CA ASP A 8 2.11 3.18 10.42
C ASP A 8 1.51 4.59 10.55
N LYS A 9 1.18 4.97 11.79
CA LYS A 9 0.60 6.29 12.11
C LYS A 9 1.67 7.36 12.37
N ALA A 10 2.96 7.03 12.27
CA ALA A 10 4.06 7.98 12.37
C ALA A 10 3.97 9.10 11.31
N LEU A 11 4.80 10.14 11.49
CA LEU A 11 4.77 11.39 10.70
C LEU A 11 4.81 11.15 9.18
N GLU A 12 5.56 10.14 8.74
CA GLU A 12 5.74 9.81 7.33
C GLU A 12 4.66 8.90 6.74
N ARG A 13 3.78 8.35 7.60
CA ARG A 13 2.70 7.40 7.29
C ARG A 13 3.09 6.37 6.24
N GLN A 14 3.72 5.29 6.68
CA GLN A 14 4.15 4.22 5.79
C GLN A 14 3.12 3.08 5.78
N VAL A 15 3.00 2.42 4.64
CA VAL A 15 2.27 1.15 4.52
C VAL A 15 3.29 0.03 4.45
N LEU A 16 3.23 -0.88 5.41
CA LEU A 16 3.97 -2.13 5.41
C LEU A 16 3.08 -3.22 4.79
N LEU A 17 3.59 -3.83 3.73
CA LEU A 17 3.04 -5.01 3.10
C LEU A 17 3.84 -6.22 3.55
N GLU A 18 3.16 -7.27 4.01
CA GLU A 18 3.81 -8.53 4.40
C GLU A 18 3.14 -9.69 3.68
N LEU A 19 3.96 -10.55 3.07
CA LEU A 19 3.48 -11.79 2.44
C LEU A 19 3.79 -12.96 3.38
N TRP A 20 2.74 -13.67 3.74
CA TRP A 20 2.81 -14.79 4.66
C TRP A 20 2.40 -16.07 3.94
N ASP A 21 3.18 -17.14 4.11
CA ASP A 21 2.65 -18.47 3.89
C ASP A 21 1.95 -18.95 5.15
N TYR A 22 0.81 -19.60 4.96
CA TYR A 22 0.01 -20.10 6.07
C TYR A 22 -0.16 -21.59 5.86
N ASP A 23 0.43 -22.36 6.76
CA ASP A 23 0.32 -23.82 6.78
C ASP A 23 -0.81 -24.23 7.72
N THR A 24 -1.61 -25.21 7.29
CA THR A 24 -2.74 -25.73 8.08
C THR A 24 -2.26 -26.43 9.37
N ILE A 25 -1.02 -26.96 9.35
CA ILE A 25 -0.35 -27.61 10.48
C ILE A 25 1.13 -27.22 10.40
N GLY A 26 1.66 -26.52 11.42
CA GLY A 26 3.04 -26.02 11.46
C GLY A 26 3.12 -24.53 11.75
N ASP A 27 4.34 -23.96 11.66
CA ASP A 27 4.60 -22.54 11.86
C ASP A 27 4.34 -21.74 10.58
N ASN A 28 3.68 -20.59 10.69
CA ASN A 28 3.49 -19.69 9.54
C ASN A 28 4.80 -18.96 9.23
N ASP A 29 5.32 -19.16 8.03
CA ASP A 29 6.55 -18.51 7.59
C ASP A 29 6.25 -17.18 6.87
N GLN A 30 6.85 -16.10 7.37
CA GLN A 30 6.86 -14.84 6.63
C GLN A 30 7.80 -14.99 5.43
N ILE A 31 7.26 -14.81 4.24
CA ILE A 31 8.04 -14.86 3.00
C ILE A 31 8.70 -13.51 2.78
N GLU A 32 7.98 -12.40 3.00
CA GLU A 32 8.37 -11.06 2.52
C GLU A 32 7.90 -9.89 3.39
N ASN A 33 8.59 -8.76 3.25
CA ASN A 33 8.03 -7.45 3.58
C ASN A 33 8.45 -6.34 2.59
N ALA A 34 7.57 -5.34 2.43
CA ALA A 34 7.86 -4.14 1.66
C ALA A 34 7.21 -2.91 2.29
N ARG A 35 7.88 -1.75 2.18
CA ARG A 35 7.39 -0.46 2.69
C ARG A 35 7.08 0.49 1.55
N ILE A 36 5.92 1.14 1.64
CA ILE A 36 5.47 2.14 0.71
C ILE A 36 5.22 3.44 1.47
N GLN A 37 5.80 4.55 1.00
CA GLN A 37 5.48 5.88 1.52
C GLN A 37 4.16 6.37 0.90
N ILE A 38 3.11 6.59 1.72
CA ILE A 38 1.79 6.93 1.16
C ILE A 38 1.73 8.35 0.57
N SER A 39 2.67 9.21 0.97
CA SER A 39 2.82 10.58 0.47
C SER A 39 2.92 10.63 -1.07
N GLU A 40 3.53 9.61 -1.68
CA GLU A 40 3.66 9.51 -3.14
C GLU A 40 2.32 9.31 -3.87
N PHE A 41 1.25 8.95 -3.18
CA PHE A 41 -0.04 8.54 -3.75
C PHE A 41 -1.17 9.51 -3.43
N ARG A 42 -0.86 10.66 -2.83
CA ARG A 42 -1.86 11.64 -2.43
C ARG A 42 -2.61 12.17 -3.65
N ASN A 43 -3.93 12.04 -3.64
CA ASN A 43 -4.86 12.56 -4.64
C ASN A 43 -4.60 12.08 -6.08
N ARG A 44 -3.80 11.02 -6.27
CA ARG A 44 -3.51 10.43 -7.57
C ARG A 44 -3.45 8.91 -7.49
N LYS A 45 -4.10 8.23 -8.43
CA LYS A 45 -3.92 6.79 -8.63
C LYS A 45 -2.56 6.55 -9.29
N LYS A 46 -1.76 5.67 -8.70
CA LYS A 46 -0.46 5.28 -9.27
C LYS A 46 -0.31 3.77 -9.18
N LYS A 47 0.07 3.16 -10.31
CA LYS A 47 0.48 1.76 -10.36
C LYS A 47 1.95 1.67 -9.96
N ILE A 48 2.25 0.73 -9.08
CA ILE A 48 3.61 0.45 -8.62
C ILE A 48 3.91 -1.03 -8.73
N GLY A 49 5.17 -1.33 -9.04
CA GLY A 49 5.73 -2.67 -8.96
C GLY A 49 6.78 -2.70 -7.86
N ILE A 50 6.66 -3.64 -6.94
CA ILE A 50 7.59 -3.85 -5.84
C ILE A 50 8.28 -5.19 -6.08
N ASP A 51 9.60 -5.17 -6.20
CA ASP A 51 10.40 -6.39 -6.19
C ASP A 51 10.53 -6.87 -4.74
N PHE A 52 10.09 -8.10 -4.50
CA PHE A 52 10.09 -8.72 -3.19
C PHE A 52 11.42 -9.44 -2.94
N ARG A 53 11.95 -9.25 -1.73
CA ARG A 53 13.20 -9.81 -1.23
C ARG A 53 12.96 -10.57 0.07
N GLY A 54 13.26 -11.85 0.04
CA GLY A 54 12.84 -12.78 1.07
C GLY A 54 13.30 -12.36 2.45
N VAL A 55 12.54 -12.77 3.46
CA VAL A 55 12.89 -12.62 4.88
C VAL A 55 13.06 -14.00 5.52
N GLY A 56 13.67 -14.04 6.71
CA GLY A 56 13.90 -15.29 7.44
C GLY A 56 14.72 -16.30 6.63
N LYS A 57 14.15 -17.48 6.37
CA LYS A 57 14.80 -18.57 5.62
C LYS A 57 15.12 -18.19 4.16
N LEU A 58 14.42 -17.21 3.61
CA LEU A 58 14.59 -16.72 2.23
C LEU A 58 15.37 -15.40 2.16
N TYR A 59 16.05 -15.01 3.25
CA TYR A 59 16.66 -13.69 3.39
C TYR A 59 17.51 -13.27 2.17
N GLY A 60 17.14 -12.14 1.57
CA GLY A 60 17.88 -11.53 0.46
C GLY A 60 17.68 -12.18 -0.91
N GLN A 61 16.92 -13.27 -1.00
CA GLN A 61 16.59 -13.91 -2.27
C GLN A 61 15.46 -13.15 -2.97
N LYS A 62 15.52 -13.04 -4.30
CA LYS A 62 14.40 -12.49 -5.08
C LYS A 62 13.29 -13.55 -5.16
N VAL A 63 12.17 -13.34 -4.48
CA VAL A 63 11.07 -14.33 -4.47
C VAL A 63 9.91 -13.95 -5.40
N GLY A 64 9.87 -12.71 -5.91
CA GLY A 64 8.81 -12.32 -6.83
C GLY A 64 8.70 -10.81 -7.05
N LYS A 65 7.59 -10.45 -7.73
CA LYS A 65 7.23 -9.06 -8.00
C LYS A 65 5.74 -8.87 -7.72
N PHE A 66 5.40 -7.87 -6.93
CA PHE A 66 4.03 -7.48 -6.63
C PHE A 66 3.68 -6.20 -7.34
N SER A 67 2.61 -6.24 -8.14
CA SER A 67 2.09 -5.07 -8.83
C SER A 67 0.76 -4.67 -8.22
N THR A 68 0.62 -3.41 -7.84
CA THR A 68 -0.61 -2.88 -7.22
C THR A 68 -0.92 -1.46 -7.71
N GLU A 69 -2.16 -1.04 -7.56
CA GLU A 69 -2.60 0.34 -7.76
C GLU A 69 -2.96 0.95 -6.40
N VAL A 70 -2.37 2.10 -6.08
CA VAL A 70 -2.56 2.77 -4.79
C VAL A 70 -3.13 4.16 -5.01
N LEU A 71 -4.11 4.52 -4.20
CA LEU A 71 -4.70 5.86 -4.10
C LEU A 71 -4.82 6.23 -2.63
N TYR A 72 -4.21 7.35 -2.24
CA TYR A 72 -4.41 7.93 -0.93
C TYR A 72 -5.31 9.17 -1.04
N GLN A 73 -6.48 9.12 -0.41
CA GLN A 73 -7.41 10.25 -0.32
C GLN A 73 -7.63 10.65 1.13
N ASN A 74 -7.42 11.94 1.42
CA ASN A 74 -7.87 12.52 2.67
C ASN A 74 -9.34 12.94 2.53
N TYR A 75 -10.21 12.39 3.38
CA TYR A 75 -11.65 12.67 3.35
C TYR A 75 -12.00 14.15 3.51
N GLY A 76 -11.19 14.92 4.26
CA GLY A 76 -11.39 16.37 4.39
C GLY A 76 -11.11 17.11 3.09
N GLU A 77 -10.03 16.75 2.39
CA GLU A 77 -9.65 17.35 1.12
C GLU A 77 -10.62 16.99 0.00
N LYS A 78 -11.02 15.72 -0.06
CA LYS A 78 -11.96 15.22 -1.07
C LYS A 78 -13.26 16.03 -1.08
N GLN A 79 -13.82 16.32 0.10
CA GLN A 79 -15.03 17.13 0.22
C GLN A 79 -14.85 18.58 -0.26
N LEU A 80 -13.66 19.17 -0.06
CA LEU A 80 -13.35 20.50 -0.58
C LEU A 80 -13.27 20.48 -2.11
N THR A 81 -12.57 19.50 -2.68
CA THR A 81 -12.46 19.33 -4.13
C THR A 81 -13.81 19.07 -4.78
N ASP A 82 -14.63 18.18 -4.21
CA ASP A 82 -15.96 17.86 -4.72
C ASP A 82 -16.88 19.10 -4.68
N LYS A 83 -16.79 19.92 -3.62
CA LYS A 83 -17.54 21.18 -3.51
C LYS A 83 -17.10 22.22 -4.55
N LEU A 84 -15.79 22.37 -4.81
CA LEU A 84 -15.26 23.29 -5.82
C LEU A 84 -15.72 22.90 -7.23
N ILE A 85 -15.67 21.61 -7.58
CA ILE A 85 -16.15 21.10 -8.88
C ILE A 85 -17.65 21.39 -9.06
N ILE A 86 -18.46 21.18 -8.02
CA ILE A 86 -19.90 21.47 -8.06
C ILE A 86 -20.17 22.98 -8.19
N GLN A 87 -19.34 23.85 -7.63
CA GLN A 87 -19.48 25.31 -7.76
C GLN A 87 -19.11 25.82 -9.16
N GLU A 88 -18.05 25.29 -9.77
CA GLU A 88 -17.66 25.62 -11.14
C GLU A 88 -18.73 25.19 -12.14
N GLN A 89 -19.30 23.99 -11.97
CA GLN A 89 -20.37 23.48 -12.84
C GLN A 89 -21.70 24.24 -12.72
N LYS A 90 -21.94 24.94 -11.60
CA LYS A 90 -23.13 25.78 -11.40
C LYS A 90 -22.96 27.22 -11.90
N SER A 91 -21.72 27.59 -12.24
CA SER A 91 -21.37 28.92 -12.74
C SER A 91 -21.19 28.93 -14.27
N GLN A 92 -21.41 27.78 -14.93
CA GLN A 92 -21.53 27.60 -16.37
C GLN A 92 -23.02 27.40 -16.73
#